data_AF-A0A9P6EYT3-F1
#
_entry.id   AF-A0A9P6EYT3-F1
#
_cell.length_a   1.000
_cell.length_b   1.000
_cell.length_c   1.000
_cell.angle_alpha   90.00
_cell.angle_beta   90.00
_cell.angle_gamma   90.00
#
_symmetry.space_group_name_H-M   'P 1'
#
loop_
_entity.id
_entity.type
_entity.pdbx_description
1 polymer ?
#
loop_
_entity_poly.entity_id
_entity_poly.type
_entity_poly.pdbx_seq_one_letter_code
_entity_poly.pdbx_strand_id
1 'polypeptide(L)'
;MKLILIPFVLGISAFAANVNAVPMLSKRASSFVDSASCVVVFLASASRTETCKTDMAADVGAVVSITLDSLLLDFTGPDPLTAKVSSKGLKVQLAKIPGPITPSFPITGTREVMVLNDNTVDMATFSTPWSSATVDNMNVMTTTVEECALKVIPEQQAAFSKFITSVIMSSTTQEFILKGTVDANFTLPLPFGQKATTLPGVGFSSKTSLGGLNGLSSASFVRRTTDNSWDANKMFLFNFEIKITIPSQISIAVGDLSFNTVTGTGASRVDLGVSTSKDVRLAPGDNLLQVTLTTKGSDETTFFNALKSNGNMVVLEGFSESSKNKVIADAFAPVKIQLTLSF
;
A
#
# COMPACT_ATOMS: atom_id res chain seq x y z
N MET A 1 -41.38 36.35 -38.34
CA MET A 1 -40.92 35.95 -36.99
C MET A 1 -42.10 35.40 -36.20
N LYS A 2 -42.17 34.07 -36.02
CA LYS A 2 -42.93 33.42 -34.95
C LYS A 2 -42.33 32.02 -34.76
N LEU A 3 -41.92 31.79 -33.52
CA LEU A 3 -41.07 30.72 -33.03
C LEU A 3 -41.88 29.42 -32.92
N ILE A 4 -41.29 28.33 -33.40
CA ILE A 4 -41.81 26.97 -33.29
C ILE A 4 -41.37 26.39 -31.94
N LEU A 5 -42.32 25.91 -31.13
CA LEU A 5 -42.08 25.11 -29.94
C LEU A 5 -42.34 23.64 -30.26
N ILE A 6 -41.32 22.80 -30.15
CA ILE A 6 -41.44 21.33 -30.09
C ILE A 6 -41.01 20.93 -28.66
N PRO A 7 -41.83 20.22 -27.89
CA PRO A 7 -41.43 19.75 -26.57
C PRO A 7 -40.57 18.50 -26.70
N PHE A 8 -39.28 18.61 -26.33
CA PHE A 8 -38.45 17.44 -26.08
C PHE A 8 -38.64 17.02 -24.62
N VAL A 9 -39.32 15.88 -24.44
CA VAL A 9 -39.40 15.16 -23.18
C VAL A 9 -38.02 14.54 -22.92
N LEU A 10 -37.26 15.12 -22.00
CA LEU A 10 -36.04 14.50 -21.48
C LEU A 10 -36.43 13.48 -20.40
N GLY A 11 -36.43 12.21 -20.79
CA GLY A 11 -36.35 11.11 -19.84
C GLY A 11 -35.01 11.16 -19.13
N ILE A 12 -35.03 11.50 -17.84
CA ILE A 12 -33.89 11.34 -16.94
C ILE A 12 -33.81 9.85 -16.61
N SER A 13 -33.00 9.09 -17.35
CA SER A 13 -32.48 7.83 -16.85
C SER A 13 -31.34 8.15 -15.90
N ALA A 14 -31.58 7.88 -14.62
CA ALA A 14 -30.60 7.92 -13.56
C ALA A 14 -29.39 7.05 -13.93
N PHE A 15 -28.22 7.65 -14.07
CA PHE A 15 -26.96 6.94 -13.88
C PHE A 15 -26.84 6.64 -12.38
N ALA A 16 -27.34 5.49 -11.97
CA ALA A 16 -26.85 4.84 -10.77
C ALA A 16 -25.35 4.62 -10.97
N ALA A 17 -24.54 5.31 -10.15
CA ALA A 17 -23.11 5.10 -10.09
C ALA A 17 -22.85 3.66 -9.62
N ASN A 18 -22.67 2.75 -10.57
CA ASN A 18 -22.07 1.45 -10.29
C ASN A 18 -20.59 1.69 -10.00
N VAL A 19 -20.23 1.65 -8.71
CA VAL A 19 -18.88 1.78 -8.17
C VAL A 19 -17.97 0.58 -8.51
N ASN A 20 -18.43 -0.37 -9.34
CA ASN A 20 -17.78 -1.69 -9.49
C ASN A 20 -17.22 -2.01 -10.89
N ALA A 21 -16.91 -1.03 -11.73
CA ALA A 21 -16.15 -1.30 -12.94
C ALA A 21 -15.11 -0.21 -13.18
N VAL A 22 -13.95 -0.34 -12.54
CA VAL A 22 -12.74 0.25 -13.13
C VAL A 22 -12.60 -0.41 -14.51
N PRO A 23 -12.58 0.33 -15.62
CA PRO A 23 -12.39 -0.27 -16.93
C PRO A 23 -11.08 -1.07 -16.88
N MET A 24 -11.18 -2.39 -17.07
CA MET A 24 -10.00 -3.23 -17.23
C MET A 24 -9.21 -2.67 -18.42
N LEU A 25 -8.08 -2.03 -18.14
CA LEU A 25 -7.10 -1.62 -19.12
C LEU A 25 -6.55 -2.88 -19.80
N SER A 26 -7.25 -3.39 -20.80
CA SER A 26 -6.88 -4.64 -21.50
C SER A 26 -5.87 -4.39 -22.61
N LYS A 27 -5.57 -3.12 -22.95
CA LYS A 27 -4.72 -2.78 -24.08
C LYS A 27 -3.98 -1.46 -23.86
N ARG A 28 -2.66 -1.48 -24.04
CA ARG A 28 -1.87 -0.26 -24.26
C ARG A 28 -2.31 0.37 -25.58
N ALA A 29 -2.47 1.68 -25.63
CA ALA A 29 -2.78 2.39 -26.88
C ALA A 29 -1.71 2.04 -27.94
N SER A 30 -2.12 1.94 -29.21
CA SER A 30 -1.23 1.55 -30.30
C SER A 30 -0.09 2.55 -30.54
N SER A 31 -0.26 3.82 -30.16
CA SER A 31 0.84 4.78 -30.07
C SER A 31 0.56 5.89 -29.04
N PHE A 32 1.59 6.27 -28.28
CA PHE A 32 1.56 7.45 -27.40
C PHE A 32 1.33 8.74 -28.21
N VAL A 33 1.79 8.79 -29.46
CA VAL A 33 1.70 9.97 -30.34
C VAL A 33 0.24 10.28 -30.68
N ASP A 34 -0.56 9.27 -31.02
CA ASP A 34 -1.98 9.44 -31.32
C ASP A 34 -2.73 9.96 -30.09
N SER A 35 -2.43 9.40 -28.92
CA SER A 35 -3.02 9.83 -27.64
C SER A 35 -2.57 11.23 -27.21
N ALA A 36 -1.30 11.59 -27.46
CA ALA A 36 -0.77 12.92 -27.19
C ALA A 36 -1.44 13.97 -28.09
N SER A 37 -1.71 13.65 -29.35
CA SER A 37 -2.48 14.54 -30.25
C SER A 37 -3.87 14.84 -29.69
N CYS A 38 -4.50 13.83 -29.10
CA CYS A 38 -5.78 13.92 -28.41
C CYS A 38 -5.77 14.89 -27.22
N VAL A 39 -4.72 14.81 -26.39
CA VAL A 39 -4.49 15.74 -25.29
C VAL A 39 -4.32 17.17 -25.82
N VAL A 40 -3.49 17.35 -26.84
CA VAL A 40 -3.23 18.69 -27.43
C VAL A 40 -4.52 19.31 -27.98
N VAL A 41 -5.30 18.54 -28.74
CA VAL A 41 -6.60 18.99 -29.26
C VAL A 41 -7.53 19.36 -28.11
N PHE A 42 -7.63 18.52 -27.07
CA PHE A 42 -8.46 18.82 -25.90
C PHE A 42 -8.03 20.11 -25.19
N LEU A 43 -6.74 20.34 -25.01
CA LEU A 43 -6.23 21.57 -24.37
C LEU A 43 -6.54 22.81 -25.23
N ALA A 44 -6.52 22.69 -26.56
CA ALA A 44 -6.83 23.77 -27.49
C ALA A 44 -8.34 24.07 -27.60
N SER A 45 -9.18 23.05 -27.75
CA SER A 45 -10.60 23.21 -28.08
C SER A 45 -11.57 22.96 -26.92
N ALA A 46 -11.09 22.37 -25.80
CA ALA A 46 -11.92 21.81 -24.73
C ALA A 46 -12.95 20.76 -25.20
N SER A 47 -12.82 20.23 -26.41
CA SER A 47 -13.69 19.18 -26.96
C SER A 47 -12.95 17.84 -27.04
N ARG A 48 -13.67 16.74 -26.77
CA ARG A 48 -13.19 15.37 -26.95
C ARG A 48 -14.15 14.61 -27.84
N THR A 49 -13.64 14.05 -28.93
CA THR A 49 -14.38 13.05 -29.72
C THR A 49 -14.50 11.75 -28.92
N GLU A 50 -15.48 10.91 -29.23
CA GLU A 50 -15.65 9.61 -28.55
C GLU A 50 -14.43 8.69 -28.75
N THR A 51 -13.82 8.73 -29.92
CA THR A 51 -12.54 8.05 -30.20
C THR A 51 -11.46 8.53 -29.23
N CYS A 52 -11.35 9.84 -29.05
CA CYS A 52 -10.36 10.43 -28.15
C CYS A 52 -10.57 10.04 -26.69
N LYS A 53 -11.82 10.01 -26.23
CA LYS A 53 -12.12 9.53 -24.86
C LYS A 53 -11.68 8.09 -24.67
N THR A 54 -11.94 7.23 -25.66
CA THR A 54 -11.60 5.80 -25.61
C THR A 54 -10.10 5.59 -25.62
N ASP A 55 -9.38 6.29 -26.49
CA ASP A 55 -7.91 6.18 -26.59
C ASP A 55 -7.22 6.69 -25.33
N MET A 56 -7.70 7.79 -24.75
CA MET A 56 -7.15 8.34 -23.52
C MET A 56 -7.45 7.50 -22.28
N ALA A 57 -8.56 6.77 -22.29
CA ALA A 57 -8.91 5.83 -21.23
C ALA A 57 -8.06 4.55 -21.27
N ALA A 58 -7.38 4.25 -22.38
CA ALA A 58 -6.39 3.18 -22.46
C ALA A 58 -5.07 3.60 -21.79
N ASP A 59 -4.18 2.64 -21.53
CA ASP A 59 -2.82 2.99 -21.11
C ASP A 59 -2.08 3.59 -22.31
N VAL A 60 -1.99 4.91 -22.34
CA VAL A 60 -1.35 5.64 -23.43
C VAL A 60 0.18 5.63 -23.32
N GLY A 61 0.75 5.11 -22.23
CA GLY A 61 2.19 5.19 -21.94
C GLY A 61 2.64 6.58 -21.50
N ALA A 62 1.72 7.42 -21.00
CA ALA A 62 2.07 8.73 -20.44
C ALA A 62 2.83 8.62 -19.11
N VAL A 63 2.63 7.53 -18.36
CA VAL A 63 3.36 7.24 -17.13
C VAL A 63 4.45 6.22 -17.44
N VAL A 64 5.70 6.59 -17.21
CA VAL A 64 6.88 5.74 -17.43
C VAL A 64 7.19 4.93 -16.16
N SER A 65 7.23 5.59 -15.01
CA SER A 65 7.49 4.96 -13.72
C SER A 65 6.76 5.68 -12.59
N ILE A 66 6.49 4.95 -11.51
CA ILE A 66 5.87 5.46 -10.29
C ILE A 66 6.76 5.09 -9.11
N THR A 67 7.11 6.10 -8.31
CA THR A 67 7.83 5.95 -7.04
C THR A 67 6.96 6.47 -5.90
N LEU A 68 6.83 5.68 -4.84
CA LEU A 68 6.10 6.02 -3.62
C LEU A 68 7.11 6.30 -2.50
N ASP A 69 7.12 7.52 -2.00
CA ASP A 69 7.94 7.96 -0.88
C ASP A 69 7.11 7.94 0.41
N SER A 70 7.67 7.35 1.48
CA SER A 70 7.02 7.26 2.79
C SER A 70 5.61 6.66 2.72
N LEU A 71 5.47 5.50 2.06
CA LEU A 71 4.19 4.80 1.97
C LEU A 71 3.78 4.32 3.37
N LEU A 72 2.55 4.64 3.79
CA LEU A 72 1.90 4.07 4.96
C LEU A 72 0.82 3.09 4.51
N LEU A 73 0.83 1.89 5.10
CA LEU A 73 -0.28 0.93 5.04
C LEU A 73 -0.77 0.67 6.46
N ASP A 74 -2.01 1.06 6.76
CA ASP A 74 -2.59 0.89 8.10
C ASP A 74 -3.77 -0.11 8.06
N PHE A 75 -3.56 -1.26 8.71
CA PHE A 75 -4.49 -2.38 8.81
C PHE A 75 -5.23 -2.42 10.15
N THR A 76 -5.11 -1.38 10.98
CA THR A 76 -5.74 -1.30 12.31
C THR A 76 -7.23 -0.97 12.28
N GLY A 77 -7.78 -0.73 11.08
CA GLY A 77 -9.20 -0.51 10.86
C GLY A 77 -10.07 -1.71 11.23
N PRO A 78 -11.37 -1.50 11.51
CA PRO A 78 -12.28 -2.56 11.91
C PRO A 78 -12.65 -3.52 10.76
N ASP A 79 -12.50 -3.09 9.51
CA ASP A 79 -12.77 -3.91 8.32
C ASP A 79 -11.49 -4.65 7.89
N PRO A 80 -11.44 -5.99 7.98
CA PRO A 80 -10.24 -6.77 7.65
C PRO A 80 -9.89 -6.74 6.16
N LEU A 81 -10.81 -6.31 5.28
CA LEU A 81 -10.59 -6.20 3.84
C LEU A 81 -10.33 -4.76 3.39
N THR A 82 -10.15 -3.83 4.33
CA THR A 82 -9.77 -2.46 4.05
C THR A 82 -8.52 -2.10 4.86
N ALA A 83 -7.53 -1.55 4.19
CA ALA A 83 -6.43 -0.83 4.82
C ALA A 83 -6.56 0.66 4.51
N LYS A 84 -5.91 1.51 5.30
CA LYS A 84 -5.66 2.90 4.89
C LYS A 84 -4.32 2.96 4.17
N VAL A 85 -4.25 3.74 3.10
CA VAL A 85 -3.01 4.01 2.36
C VAL A 85 -2.78 5.51 2.30
N SER A 86 -1.53 5.93 2.49
CA SER A 86 -1.11 7.31 2.26
C SER A 86 0.36 7.36 1.86
N SER A 87 0.76 8.44 1.20
CA SER A 87 2.15 8.69 0.82
C SER A 87 2.42 10.19 0.83
N LYS A 88 3.52 10.58 1.48
CA LYS A 88 3.98 11.98 1.54
C LYS A 88 4.58 12.46 0.22
N GLY A 89 4.85 11.56 -0.72
CA GLY A 89 5.39 11.90 -2.03
C GLY A 89 5.14 10.79 -3.02
N LEU A 90 4.26 11.04 -3.98
CA LEU A 90 4.08 10.24 -5.18
C LEU A 90 4.83 10.95 -6.30
N LYS A 91 5.87 10.30 -6.83
CA LYS A 91 6.64 10.78 -7.98
C LYS A 91 6.28 9.95 -9.19
N VAL A 92 5.86 10.61 -10.25
CA VAL A 92 5.45 9.98 -11.51
C VAL A 92 6.33 10.53 -12.62
N GLN A 93 7.14 9.68 -13.22
CA GLN A 93 7.88 10.07 -14.42
C GLN A 93 6.91 10.08 -15.60
N LEU A 94 6.65 11.27 -16.14
CA LEU A 94 5.82 11.41 -17.34
C LEU A 94 6.67 11.22 -18.59
N ALA A 95 6.05 10.67 -19.63
CA ALA A 95 6.64 10.59 -20.96
C ALA A 95 6.80 12.00 -21.56
N LYS A 96 7.91 12.24 -22.25
CA LYS A 96 8.14 13.52 -22.94
C LYS A 96 7.24 13.60 -24.17
N ILE A 97 6.48 14.68 -24.31
CA ILE A 97 5.79 14.99 -25.56
C ILE A 97 6.84 15.44 -26.58
N PRO A 98 6.91 14.83 -27.78
CA PRO A 98 7.76 15.31 -28.85
C PRO A 98 7.33 16.72 -29.31
N GLY A 99 8.21 17.72 -29.25
CA GLY A 99 7.95 19.07 -29.78
C GLY A 99 8.57 20.21 -28.94
N PRO A 100 8.41 21.47 -29.36
CA PRO A 100 9.01 22.65 -28.70
C PRO A 100 8.27 23.10 -27.41
N ILE A 101 7.29 22.33 -26.93
CA ILE A 101 6.45 22.73 -25.79
C ILE A 101 7.10 22.22 -24.49
N THR A 102 7.81 23.10 -23.80
CA THR A 102 8.38 22.88 -22.46
C THR A 102 7.95 23.99 -21.49
N PRO A 103 7.56 23.67 -20.23
CA PRO A 103 7.34 22.34 -19.65
C PRO A 103 6.15 21.62 -20.31
N SER A 104 6.24 20.30 -20.46
CA SER A 104 5.34 19.52 -21.32
C SER A 104 3.91 19.44 -20.80
N PHE A 105 3.68 19.61 -19.49
CA PHE A 105 2.33 19.57 -18.91
C PHE A 105 2.22 20.51 -17.69
N PRO A 106 1.41 21.58 -17.73
CA PRO A 106 1.16 22.44 -16.58
C PRO A 106 0.12 21.83 -15.64
N ILE A 107 0.38 20.61 -15.17
CA ILE A 107 -0.48 19.91 -14.21
C ILE A 107 -0.36 20.61 -12.86
N THR A 108 -1.50 20.91 -12.26
CA THR A 108 -1.63 21.64 -10.98
C THR A 108 -2.34 20.82 -9.90
N GLY A 109 -3.01 19.73 -10.30
CA GLY A 109 -3.58 18.77 -9.37
C GLY A 109 -4.01 17.50 -10.05
N THR A 110 -4.13 16.43 -9.27
CA THR A 110 -4.53 15.10 -9.73
C THR A 110 -5.51 14.46 -8.75
N ARG A 111 -6.37 13.59 -9.26
CA ARG A 111 -7.06 12.56 -8.47
C ARG A 111 -7.01 11.26 -9.24
N GLU A 112 -6.93 10.15 -8.53
CA GLU A 112 -6.67 8.85 -9.12
C GLU A 112 -7.68 7.81 -8.63
N VAL A 113 -7.92 6.84 -9.50
CA VAL A 113 -8.51 5.54 -9.15
C VAL A 113 -7.48 4.51 -9.56
N MET A 114 -6.92 3.82 -8.57
CA MET A 114 -5.80 2.91 -8.76
C MET A 114 -6.17 1.48 -8.38
N VAL A 115 -5.51 0.55 -9.05
CA VAL A 115 -5.61 -0.90 -8.86
C VAL A 115 -4.21 -1.45 -8.67
N LEU A 116 -4.01 -2.17 -7.57
CA LEU A 116 -2.81 -2.96 -7.33
C LEU A 116 -2.96 -4.29 -8.06
N ASN A 117 -2.02 -4.58 -8.95
CA ASN A 117 -1.95 -5.81 -9.71
C ASN A 117 -0.63 -6.53 -9.43
N ASP A 118 -0.69 -7.79 -9.02
CA ASP A 118 0.49 -8.64 -8.92
C ASP A 118 0.31 -9.87 -9.82
N ASN A 119 1.29 -10.13 -10.67
CA ASN A 119 1.30 -11.28 -11.58
C ASN A 119 -0.04 -11.47 -12.33
N THR A 120 -0.59 -10.39 -12.91
CA THR A 120 -1.87 -10.34 -13.65
C THR A 120 -3.15 -10.37 -12.81
N VAL A 121 -3.06 -10.55 -11.49
CA VAL A 121 -4.21 -10.54 -10.58
C VAL A 121 -4.42 -9.14 -10.00
N ASP A 122 -5.61 -8.57 -10.21
CA ASP A 122 -6.03 -7.35 -9.52
C ASP A 122 -6.41 -7.69 -8.08
N MET A 123 -5.76 -7.08 -7.10
CA MET A 123 -5.88 -7.49 -5.69
C MET A 123 -6.57 -6.46 -4.80
N ALA A 124 -6.34 -5.18 -5.06
CA ALA A 124 -6.88 -4.11 -4.26
C ALA A 124 -7.07 -2.84 -5.09
N THR A 125 -7.99 -1.99 -4.67
CA THR A 125 -8.26 -0.70 -5.30
C THR A 125 -8.26 0.42 -4.27
N PHE A 126 -7.87 1.61 -4.70
CA PHE A 126 -8.04 2.82 -3.90
C PHE A 126 -8.34 4.00 -4.81
N SER A 127 -8.98 5.02 -4.25
CA SER A 127 -9.21 6.28 -4.94
C SER A 127 -8.77 7.43 -4.05
N THR A 128 -8.12 8.41 -4.66
CA THR A 128 -7.60 9.57 -3.96
C THR A 128 -8.54 10.77 -4.15
N PRO A 129 -8.62 11.67 -3.15
CA PRO A 129 -9.19 13.00 -3.37
C PRO A 129 -8.29 13.81 -4.32
N TRP A 130 -8.75 15.00 -4.70
CA TRP A 130 -7.91 15.93 -5.45
C TRP A 130 -6.74 16.40 -4.58
N SER A 131 -5.52 16.17 -5.07
CA SER A 131 -4.26 16.64 -4.48
C SER A 131 -3.59 17.65 -5.40
N SER A 132 -2.85 18.60 -4.82
CA SER A 132 -1.98 19.49 -5.59
C SER A 132 -0.83 18.73 -6.21
N ALA A 133 -0.47 19.06 -7.46
CA ALA A 133 0.64 18.45 -8.17
C ALA A 133 1.54 19.51 -8.80
N THR A 134 2.82 19.20 -8.92
CA THR A 134 3.81 20.01 -9.63
C THR A 134 4.57 19.15 -10.62
N VAL A 135 4.99 19.72 -11.74
CA VAL A 135 5.80 19.02 -12.76
C VAL A 135 7.10 19.80 -12.95
N ASP A 136 8.24 19.12 -12.79
CA ASP A 136 9.55 19.73 -12.96
C ASP A 136 10.02 19.76 -14.42
N ASN A 137 11.21 20.33 -14.66
CA ASN A 137 11.83 20.38 -15.99
C ASN A 137 12.29 19.01 -16.52
N MET A 138 12.32 17.98 -15.68
CA MET A 138 12.59 16.58 -16.05
C MET A 138 11.31 15.79 -16.35
N ASN A 139 10.13 16.43 -16.26
CA ASN A 139 8.80 15.83 -16.39
C ASN A 139 8.50 14.81 -15.29
N VAL A 140 9.05 15.03 -14.11
CA VAL A 140 8.65 14.32 -12.90
C VAL A 140 7.50 15.10 -12.27
N MET A 141 6.32 14.48 -12.28
CA MET A 141 5.18 14.99 -11.53
C MET A 141 5.33 14.56 -10.07
N THR A 142 5.24 15.50 -9.15
CA THR A 142 5.18 15.24 -7.70
C THR A 142 3.81 15.61 -7.17
N THR A 143 3.18 14.69 -6.43
CA THR A 143 1.90 14.88 -5.73
C THR A 143 1.94 14.14 -4.39
N THR A 144 0.84 14.19 -3.64
CA THR A 144 0.67 13.45 -2.38
C THR A 144 -0.53 12.54 -2.45
N VAL A 145 -0.43 11.37 -1.82
CA VAL A 145 -1.58 10.50 -1.60
C VAL A 145 -2.05 10.75 -0.17
N GLU A 146 -3.10 11.55 -0.03
CA GLU A 146 -3.79 11.70 1.26
C GLU A 146 -4.34 10.35 1.73
N GLU A 147 -4.62 10.24 3.03
CA GLU A 147 -5.16 9.01 3.61
C GLU A 147 -6.46 8.62 2.93
N CYS A 148 -6.45 7.46 2.27
CA CYS A 148 -7.62 6.90 1.60
C CYS A 148 -7.74 5.40 1.86
N ALA A 149 -8.91 4.84 1.56
CA ALA A 149 -9.19 3.43 1.75
C ALA A 149 -8.62 2.59 0.59
N LEU A 150 -7.71 1.67 0.92
CA LEU A 150 -7.28 0.58 0.07
C LEU A 150 -8.17 -0.63 0.34
N LYS A 151 -9.07 -0.93 -0.60
CA LYS A 151 -10.06 -1.99 -0.51
C LYS A 151 -9.58 -3.21 -1.25
N VAL A 152 -9.53 -4.35 -0.57
CA VAL A 152 -9.24 -5.65 -1.20
C VAL A 152 -10.40 -6.02 -2.12
N ILE A 153 -10.09 -6.44 -3.34
CA ILE A 153 -11.11 -6.89 -4.29
C ILE A 153 -11.74 -8.18 -3.76
N PRO A 154 -13.09 -8.32 -3.79
CA PRO A 154 -13.75 -9.55 -3.39
C PRO A 154 -13.10 -10.78 -4.04
N GLU A 155 -12.96 -11.86 -3.28
CA GLU A 155 -12.31 -13.12 -3.71
C GLU A 155 -10.78 -13.04 -3.93
N GLN A 156 -10.18 -11.85 -3.86
CA GLN A 156 -8.74 -11.64 -4.06
C GLN A 156 -7.95 -11.49 -2.75
N GLN A 157 -8.58 -11.82 -1.62
CA GLN A 157 -7.94 -11.78 -0.31
C GLN A 157 -6.67 -12.63 -0.25
N ALA A 158 -6.69 -13.85 -0.79
CA ALA A 158 -5.52 -14.72 -0.77
C ALA A 158 -4.36 -14.15 -1.59
N ALA A 159 -4.65 -13.55 -2.75
CA ALA A 159 -3.66 -12.89 -3.59
C ALA A 159 -3.07 -11.67 -2.86
N PHE A 160 -3.92 -10.85 -2.26
CA PHE A 160 -3.49 -9.68 -1.50
C PHE A 160 -2.66 -10.05 -0.26
N SER A 161 -3.07 -11.05 0.53
CA SER A 161 -2.28 -11.58 1.65
C SER A 161 -0.91 -12.05 1.18
N LYS A 162 -0.84 -12.79 0.06
CA LYS A 162 0.43 -13.26 -0.52
C LYS A 162 1.33 -12.11 -0.99
N PHE A 163 0.75 -11.04 -1.51
CA PHE A 163 1.49 -9.82 -1.84
C PHE A 163 2.09 -9.19 -0.58
N ILE A 164 1.29 -9.01 0.48
CA ILE A 164 1.79 -8.48 1.76
C ILE A 164 2.84 -9.41 2.38
N THR A 165 2.67 -10.73 2.30
CA THR A 165 3.71 -11.71 2.70
C THR A 165 5.01 -11.44 1.94
N SER A 166 4.94 -11.27 0.62
CA SER A 166 6.12 -11.03 -0.22
C SER A 166 6.82 -9.73 0.17
N VAL A 167 6.07 -8.67 0.47
CA VAL A 167 6.64 -7.41 0.99
C VAL A 167 7.32 -7.63 2.35
N ILE A 168 6.67 -8.34 3.29
CA ILE A 168 7.26 -8.60 4.62
C ILE A 168 8.54 -9.43 4.49
N MET A 169 8.53 -10.48 3.67
CA MET A 169 9.62 -11.45 3.59
C MET A 169 10.78 -11.01 2.67
N SER A 170 10.55 -10.09 1.74
CA SER A 170 11.59 -9.64 0.79
C SER A 170 12.71 -8.88 1.50
N SER A 171 13.96 -9.20 1.15
CA SER A 171 15.17 -8.51 1.63
C SER A 171 15.55 -7.30 0.77
N THR A 172 14.92 -7.13 -0.38
CA THR A 172 15.21 -6.06 -1.35
C THR A 172 13.93 -5.28 -1.66
N THR A 173 13.38 -5.43 -2.86
CA THR A 173 12.16 -4.79 -3.32
C THR A 173 11.20 -5.83 -3.87
N GLN A 174 9.91 -5.61 -3.66
CA GLN A 174 8.82 -6.35 -4.26
C GLN A 174 8.26 -5.53 -5.41
N GLU A 175 8.34 -6.04 -6.64
CA GLU A 175 7.70 -5.41 -7.80
C GLU A 175 6.20 -5.75 -7.85
N PHE A 176 5.41 -4.82 -8.36
CA PHE A 176 4.00 -4.99 -8.70
C PHE A 176 3.60 -3.94 -9.75
N ILE A 177 2.40 -4.08 -10.30
CA ILE A 177 1.84 -3.14 -11.27
C ILE A 177 0.82 -2.26 -10.55
N LEU A 178 0.97 -0.95 -10.73
CA LEU A 178 -0.05 0.03 -10.38
C LEU A 178 -0.69 0.52 -11.67
N LYS A 179 -1.99 0.30 -11.81
CA LYS A 179 -2.75 0.69 -13.01
C LYS A 179 -4.05 1.38 -12.62
N GLY A 180 -4.64 2.12 -13.54
CA GLY A 180 -5.92 2.77 -13.30
C GLY A 180 -6.13 4.02 -14.14
N THR A 181 -6.91 4.95 -13.61
CA THR A 181 -7.24 6.20 -14.30
C THR A 181 -6.91 7.40 -13.43
N VAL A 182 -6.41 8.47 -14.05
CA VAL A 182 -6.15 9.77 -13.42
C VAL A 182 -6.99 10.85 -14.08
N ASP A 183 -7.53 11.74 -13.25
CA ASP A 183 -8.02 13.03 -13.69
C ASP A 183 -6.97 14.08 -13.33
N ALA A 184 -6.61 14.93 -14.29
CA ALA A 184 -5.57 15.94 -14.12
C ALA A 184 -6.12 17.36 -14.36
N ASN A 185 -5.82 18.27 -13.45
CA ASN A 185 -6.09 19.70 -13.59
C ASN A 185 -4.90 20.40 -14.22
N PHE A 186 -5.17 21.21 -15.25
CA PHE A 186 -4.17 21.99 -15.98
C PHE A 186 -4.45 23.47 -15.79
N THR A 187 -3.38 24.25 -15.68
CA THR A 187 -3.44 25.71 -15.78
C THR A 187 -2.68 26.16 -17.01
N LEU A 188 -3.41 26.45 -18.08
CA LEU A 188 -2.81 26.85 -19.35
C LEU A 188 -2.58 28.37 -19.37
N PRO A 189 -1.36 28.85 -19.63
CA PRO A 189 -1.12 30.25 -19.91
C PRO A 189 -1.73 30.60 -21.27
N LEU A 190 -2.56 31.64 -21.30
CA LEU A 190 -3.11 32.23 -22.51
C LEU A 190 -2.54 33.67 -22.66
N PRO A 191 -2.51 34.23 -23.88
CA PRO A 191 -2.01 35.60 -24.10
C PRO A 191 -2.68 36.67 -23.22
N PHE A 192 -3.90 36.41 -22.72
CA PHE A 192 -4.69 37.34 -21.91
C PHE A 192 -5.19 36.73 -20.58
N GLY A 193 -4.47 35.74 -20.02
CA GLY A 193 -4.81 35.19 -18.71
C GLY A 193 -4.39 33.74 -18.52
N GLN A 194 -5.05 33.04 -17.59
CA GLN A 194 -4.88 31.61 -17.38
C GLN A 194 -6.23 30.91 -17.54
N LYS A 195 -6.22 29.71 -18.12
CA LYS A 195 -7.41 28.86 -18.22
C LYS A 195 -7.18 27.57 -17.45
N ALA A 196 -7.98 27.37 -16.41
CA ALA A 196 -8.07 26.09 -15.72
C ALA A 196 -8.92 25.11 -16.56
N THR A 197 -8.43 23.89 -16.74
CA THR A 197 -9.18 22.82 -17.40
C THR A 197 -8.88 21.47 -16.74
N THR A 198 -9.83 20.55 -16.80
CA THR A 198 -9.68 19.20 -16.24
C THR A 198 -9.70 18.18 -17.36
N LEU A 199 -8.69 17.33 -17.40
CA LEU A 199 -8.63 16.17 -18.27
C LEU A 199 -8.95 14.90 -17.46
N PRO A 200 -10.21 14.42 -17.49
CA PRO A 200 -10.59 13.20 -16.80
C PRO A 200 -10.27 11.94 -17.59
N GLY A 201 -10.01 10.87 -16.85
CA GLY A 201 -10.02 9.49 -17.31
C GLY A 201 -8.79 9.10 -18.11
N VAL A 202 -7.62 9.65 -17.81
CA VAL A 202 -6.38 9.22 -18.47
C VAL A 202 -5.93 7.89 -17.88
N GLY A 203 -5.93 6.83 -18.70
CA GLY A 203 -5.49 5.51 -18.32
C GLY A 203 -3.97 5.45 -18.14
N PHE A 204 -3.51 4.68 -17.15
CA PHE A 204 -2.09 4.40 -16.95
C PHE A 204 -1.87 2.98 -16.44
N SER A 205 -0.69 2.43 -16.73
CA SER A 205 -0.19 1.20 -16.13
C SER A 205 1.32 1.31 -15.99
N SER A 206 1.85 1.06 -14.79
CA SER A 206 3.28 1.15 -14.55
C SER A 206 3.73 0.10 -13.55
N LYS A 207 4.91 -0.47 -13.80
CA LYS A 207 5.61 -1.26 -12.79
C LYS A 207 6.16 -0.32 -11.72
N THR A 208 5.92 -0.66 -10.48
CA THR A 208 6.44 0.02 -9.31
C THR A 208 7.02 -1.03 -8.36
N SER A 209 7.78 -0.57 -7.37
CA SER A 209 8.40 -1.46 -6.40
C SER A 209 8.33 -0.89 -4.99
N LEU A 210 8.27 -1.80 -4.03
CA LEU A 210 8.20 -1.49 -2.61
C LEU A 210 9.33 -2.20 -1.87
N GLY A 211 10.07 -1.48 -1.03
CA GLY A 211 11.13 -2.07 -0.23
C GLY A 211 10.56 -3.07 0.79
N GLY A 212 11.17 -4.25 0.90
CA GLY A 212 10.69 -5.28 1.82
C GLY A 212 11.09 -5.05 3.28
N LEU A 213 10.54 -5.87 4.19
CA LEU A 213 10.85 -5.81 5.63
C LEU A 213 11.89 -6.87 6.07
N ASN A 214 12.50 -7.58 5.12
CA ASN A 214 13.53 -8.59 5.32
C ASN A 214 13.15 -9.67 6.36
N GLY A 215 11.88 -10.07 6.36
CA GLY A 215 11.32 -11.06 7.29
C GLY A 215 11.47 -10.68 8.77
N LEU A 216 11.69 -9.40 9.07
CA LEU A 216 12.00 -8.89 10.41
C LEU A 216 13.27 -9.53 11.03
N SER A 217 14.19 -10.02 10.19
CA SER A 217 15.43 -10.69 10.63
C SER A 217 16.42 -9.79 11.38
N SER A 218 16.23 -8.47 11.32
CA SER A 218 17.01 -7.47 12.08
C SER A 218 16.59 -7.36 13.55
N ALA A 219 15.58 -8.13 13.98
CA ALA A 219 15.10 -8.08 15.34
C ALA A 219 16.18 -8.50 16.35
N SER A 220 16.26 -7.78 17.46
CA SER A 220 17.20 -8.06 18.54
C SER A 220 16.54 -7.82 19.89
N PHE A 221 16.91 -8.62 20.88
CA PHE A 221 16.51 -8.37 22.27
C PHE A 221 17.20 -7.10 22.79
N VAL A 222 16.43 -6.25 23.48
CA VAL A 222 16.96 -5.02 24.10
C VAL A 222 17.13 -5.22 25.58
N ARG A 223 16.02 -5.52 26.27
CA ARG A 223 15.97 -5.66 27.73
C ARG A 223 14.69 -6.33 28.17
N ARG A 224 14.69 -6.80 29.40
CA ARG A 224 13.48 -7.11 30.17
C ARG A 224 12.85 -5.82 30.69
N THR A 225 11.53 -5.71 30.67
CA THR A 225 10.83 -4.43 30.96
C THR A 225 10.01 -4.40 32.25
N THR A 226 9.69 -5.55 32.85
CA THR A 226 9.16 -5.61 34.22
C THR A 226 9.73 -6.81 34.99
N ASP A 227 9.69 -6.71 36.32
CA ASP A 227 9.72 -7.91 37.17
C ASP A 227 8.55 -8.82 36.78
N ASN A 228 8.75 -10.12 36.91
CA ASN A 228 7.80 -11.09 36.39
C ASN A 228 6.41 -10.86 36.98
N SER A 229 5.39 -10.97 36.15
CA SER A 229 4.00 -10.82 36.58
C SER A 229 3.23 -12.09 36.32
N TRP A 230 2.03 -12.17 36.87
CA TRP A 230 1.10 -13.25 36.61
C TRP A 230 -0.16 -12.66 35.98
N ASP A 231 -0.71 -13.35 34.98
CA ASP A 231 -2.01 -12.99 34.43
C ASP A 231 -3.15 -13.33 35.41
N ALA A 232 -4.40 -13.02 35.02
CA ALA A 232 -5.58 -13.32 35.83
C ALA A 232 -5.75 -14.83 36.11
N ASN A 233 -5.18 -15.69 35.27
CA ASN A 233 -5.21 -17.14 35.39
C ASN A 233 -3.97 -17.70 36.11
N LYS A 234 -3.12 -16.83 36.68
CA LYS A 234 -1.84 -17.16 37.34
C LYS A 234 -0.83 -17.79 36.39
N MET A 235 -0.91 -17.49 35.10
CA MET A 235 0.13 -17.82 34.12
C MET A 235 1.28 -16.82 34.27
N PHE A 236 2.50 -17.33 34.23
CA PHE A 236 3.69 -16.49 34.29
C PHE A 236 3.82 -15.64 33.00
N LEU A 237 4.10 -14.35 33.20
CA LEU A 237 4.27 -13.37 32.15
C LEU A 237 5.72 -12.88 32.11
N PHE A 238 6.36 -13.08 30.97
CA PHE A 238 7.69 -12.56 30.69
C PHE A 238 7.60 -11.37 29.73
N ASN A 239 7.89 -10.18 30.25
CA ASN A 239 7.83 -8.93 29.50
C ASN A 239 9.22 -8.47 29.05
N PHE A 240 9.38 -8.25 27.76
CA PHE A 240 10.65 -7.82 27.17
C PHE A 240 10.44 -6.86 26.02
N GLU A 241 11.49 -6.12 25.69
CA GLU A 241 11.55 -5.19 24.59
C GLU A 241 12.46 -5.76 23.49
N ILE A 242 12.00 -5.68 22.25
CA ILE A 242 12.78 -6.01 21.06
C ILE A 242 12.95 -4.77 20.21
N LYS A 243 14.08 -4.69 19.51
CA LYS A 243 14.35 -3.68 18.50
C LYS A 243 14.32 -4.32 17.12
N ILE A 244 13.51 -3.79 16.22
CA ILE A 244 13.42 -4.23 14.82
C ILE A 244 13.82 -3.06 13.92
N THR A 245 14.82 -3.24 13.07
CA THR A 245 15.26 -2.23 12.10
C THR A 245 14.63 -2.50 10.74
N ILE A 246 13.80 -1.59 10.25
CA ILE A 246 13.15 -1.68 8.94
C ILE A 246 14.02 -0.93 7.91
N PRO A 247 14.62 -1.63 6.92
CA PRO A 247 15.51 -1.02 5.95
C PRO A 247 14.78 -0.25 4.84
N SER A 248 13.46 -0.41 4.72
CA SER A 248 12.65 0.19 3.66
C SER A 248 12.00 1.51 4.08
N GLN A 249 11.50 2.23 3.08
CA GLN A 249 10.76 3.49 3.19
C GLN A 249 9.27 3.29 3.53
N ILE A 250 8.85 2.08 3.89
CA ILE A 250 7.45 1.72 4.14
C ILE A 250 7.18 1.76 5.65
N SER A 251 6.07 2.39 6.01
CA SER A 251 5.46 2.24 7.32
C SER A 251 4.28 1.29 7.22
N ILE A 252 4.21 0.30 8.11
CA ILE A 252 3.07 -0.62 8.20
C ILE A 252 2.53 -0.63 9.64
N ALA A 253 1.25 -0.36 9.81
CA ALA A 253 0.54 -0.51 11.07
C ALA A 253 -0.33 -1.77 10.98
N VAL A 254 -0.09 -2.72 11.87
CA VAL A 254 -0.69 -4.07 11.81
C VAL A 254 -1.54 -4.40 13.04
N GLY A 255 -1.58 -3.49 14.02
CA GLY A 255 -2.36 -3.63 15.24
C GLY A 255 -1.73 -4.65 16.18
N ASP A 256 -2.56 -5.37 16.91
CA ASP A 256 -2.07 -6.40 17.83
C ASP A 256 -1.51 -7.60 17.05
N LEU A 257 -0.29 -8.01 17.40
CA LEU A 257 0.35 -9.21 16.86
C LEU A 257 0.57 -10.26 17.95
N SER A 258 0.40 -11.52 17.58
CA SER A 258 0.70 -12.69 18.40
C SER A 258 1.64 -13.64 17.67
N PHE A 259 2.56 -14.24 18.42
CA PHE A 259 3.54 -15.21 17.91
C PHE A 259 3.61 -16.41 18.86
N ASN A 260 3.70 -17.61 18.31
CA ASN A 260 4.10 -18.78 19.09
C ASN A 260 5.58 -18.61 19.44
N THR A 261 5.92 -18.79 20.71
CA THR A 261 7.30 -18.66 21.19
C THR A 261 7.84 -20.02 21.53
N VAL A 262 8.94 -20.39 20.91
CA VAL A 262 9.58 -21.70 21.12
C VAL A 262 11.06 -21.57 21.38
N THR A 263 11.66 -22.57 22.03
CA THR A 263 13.12 -22.67 22.13
C THR A 263 13.71 -23.27 20.85
N GLY A 264 14.84 -22.72 20.39
CA GLY A 264 15.67 -23.32 19.34
C GLY A 264 14.94 -23.69 18.03
N THR A 265 15.52 -24.63 17.28
CA THR A 265 14.93 -25.21 16.06
C THR A 265 15.04 -26.75 16.07
N GLY A 266 14.17 -27.45 15.33
CA GLY A 266 14.25 -28.90 15.19
C GLY A 266 13.78 -29.71 16.40
N ALA A 267 14.49 -30.80 16.73
CA ALA A 267 14.05 -31.80 17.72
C ALA A 267 14.11 -31.32 19.19
N SER A 268 14.87 -30.26 19.49
CA SER A 268 14.98 -29.66 20.84
C SER A 268 13.95 -28.56 21.08
N ARG A 269 12.98 -28.41 20.17
CA ARG A 269 11.97 -27.37 20.21
C ARG A 269 10.99 -27.59 21.36
N VAL A 270 10.98 -26.65 22.30
CA VAL A 270 10.00 -26.59 23.39
C VAL A 270 9.08 -25.41 23.16
N ASP A 271 7.78 -25.64 23.22
CA ASP A 271 6.76 -24.58 23.19
C ASP A 271 6.77 -23.83 24.52
N LEU A 272 7.16 -22.55 24.47
CA LEU A 272 7.23 -21.68 25.64
C LEU A 272 5.91 -20.92 25.86
N GLY A 273 5.00 -20.85 24.89
CA GLY A 273 3.74 -20.11 24.98
C GLY A 273 3.57 -19.07 23.87
N VAL A 274 2.77 -18.04 24.15
CA VAL A 274 2.38 -17.03 23.14
C VAL A 274 2.92 -15.65 23.52
N SER A 275 3.71 -15.07 22.62
CA SER A 275 4.17 -13.69 22.70
C SER A 275 3.17 -12.76 22.03
N THR A 276 2.84 -11.65 22.68
CA THR A 276 1.92 -10.65 22.15
C THR A 276 2.55 -9.28 22.16
N SER A 277 2.29 -8.48 21.14
CA SER A 277 2.67 -7.07 21.06
C SER A 277 1.45 -6.27 20.61
N LYS A 278 1.20 -5.13 21.26
CA LYS A 278 0.00 -4.31 21.03
C LYS A 278 0.29 -3.13 20.13
N ASP A 279 -0.69 -2.75 19.30
CA ASP A 279 -0.61 -1.60 18.37
C ASP A 279 0.74 -1.52 17.63
N VAL A 280 1.16 -2.64 17.03
CA VAL A 280 2.42 -2.73 16.31
C VAL A 280 2.37 -1.83 15.09
N ARG A 281 3.29 -0.86 15.08
CA ARG A 281 3.56 0.05 13.97
C ARG A 281 5.05 -0.04 13.66
N LEU A 282 5.36 -0.47 12.44
CA LEU A 282 6.73 -0.58 11.93
C LEU A 282 6.96 0.59 10.98
N ALA A 283 7.82 1.53 11.35
CA ALA A 283 8.25 2.65 10.54
C ALA A 283 9.67 2.41 9.99
N PRO A 284 10.12 3.15 8.96
CA PRO A 284 11.50 3.12 8.51
C PRO A 284 12.49 3.36 9.65
N GLY A 285 13.55 2.55 9.72
CA GLY A 285 14.56 2.63 10.78
C GLY A 285 14.26 1.76 12.00
N ASP A 286 14.76 2.16 13.17
CA ASP A 286 14.67 1.39 14.41
C ASP A 286 13.28 1.53 15.07
N ASN A 287 12.65 0.40 15.35
CA ASN A 287 11.37 0.30 16.06
C ASN A 287 11.56 -0.48 17.35
N LEU A 288 11.07 0.05 18.46
CA LEU A 288 11.06 -0.65 19.75
C LEU A 288 9.66 -1.21 19.99
N LEU A 289 9.57 -2.53 20.19
CA LEU A 289 8.32 -3.22 20.47
C LEU A 289 8.36 -3.85 21.86
N GLN A 290 7.32 -3.58 22.63
CA GLN A 290 7.06 -4.28 23.89
C GLN A 290 6.38 -5.61 23.57
N VAL A 291 6.91 -6.69 24.11
CA VAL A 291 6.44 -8.05 23.91
C VAL A 291 6.16 -8.69 25.26
N THR A 292 4.95 -9.24 25.40
CA THR A 292 4.52 -10.02 26.57
C THR A 292 4.38 -11.48 26.17
N LEU A 293 5.26 -12.33 26.69
CA LEU A 293 5.14 -13.78 26.58
C LEU A 293 4.28 -14.31 27.73
N THR A 294 3.15 -14.93 27.38
CA THR A 294 2.34 -15.73 28.31
C THR A 294 2.82 -17.17 28.23
N THR A 295 3.43 -17.69 29.29
CA THR A 295 4.11 -18.98 29.20
C THR A 295 3.17 -20.17 29.26
N LYS A 296 3.52 -21.26 28.57
CA LYS A 296 2.81 -22.54 28.65
C LYS A 296 3.33 -23.36 29.83
N GLY A 297 2.86 -23.04 31.03
CA GLY A 297 3.31 -23.67 32.28
C GLY A 297 3.19 -22.69 33.44
N SER A 298 2.91 -23.20 34.64
CA SER A 298 2.48 -22.39 35.79
C SER A 298 3.61 -21.78 36.63
N ASP A 299 4.89 -22.05 36.33
CA ASP A 299 5.99 -21.47 37.10
C ASP A 299 7.17 -20.95 36.28
N GLU A 300 7.77 -19.89 36.83
CA GLU A 300 8.95 -19.17 36.35
C GLU A 300 10.17 -20.09 36.18
N THR A 301 10.33 -21.06 37.07
CA THR A 301 11.52 -21.91 37.14
C THR A 301 11.59 -22.82 35.91
N THR A 302 10.47 -23.41 35.53
CA THR A 302 10.34 -24.27 34.35
C THR A 302 10.65 -23.49 33.07
N PHE A 303 10.12 -22.27 32.96
CA PHE A 303 10.41 -21.37 31.83
C PHE A 303 11.91 -21.07 31.69
N PHE A 304 12.56 -20.59 32.76
CA PHE A 304 13.98 -20.26 32.68
C PHE A 304 14.88 -21.48 32.48
N ASN A 305 14.51 -22.65 33.00
CA ASN A 305 15.25 -23.88 32.76
C ASN A 305 15.17 -24.33 31.29
N ALA A 306 13.99 -24.27 30.68
CA ALA A 306 13.80 -24.58 29.26
C ALA A 306 14.56 -23.61 28.36
N LEU A 307 14.60 -22.33 28.75
CA LEU A 307 15.31 -21.29 28.01
C LEU A 307 16.83 -21.45 28.10
N LYS A 308 17.37 -21.68 29.31
CA LYS A 308 18.80 -21.91 29.54
C LYS A 308 19.33 -23.17 28.87
N SER A 309 18.55 -24.25 28.84
CA SER A 309 18.96 -25.50 28.18
C SER A 309 19.12 -25.36 26.67
N ASN A 310 18.56 -24.29 26.08
CA ASN A 310 18.67 -23.96 24.66
C ASN A 310 19.52 -22.70 24.38
N GLY A 311 20.45 -22.36 25.28
CA GLY A 311 21.35 -21.22 25.09
C GLY A 311 20.63 -19.86 25.06
N ASN A 312 19.48 -19.77 25.74
CA ASN A 312 18.61 -18.60 25.79
C ASN A 312 18.04 -18.15 24.43
N MET A 313 18.06 -19.03 23.43
CA MET A 313 17.51 -18.76 22.12
C MET A 313 16.00 -19.03 22.10
N VAL A 314 15.24 -18.03 21.65
CA VAL A 314 13.82 -18.17 21.34
C VAL A 314 13.56 -17.84 19.87
N VAL A 315 12.52 -18.45 19.32
CA VAL A 315 11.98 -18.11 18.01
C VAL A 315 10.53 -17.70 18.20
N LEU A 316 10.19 -16.47 17.78
CA LEU A 316 8.81 -16.00 17.65
C LEU A 316 8.33 -16.39 16.25
N GLU A 317 7.35 -17.27 16.17
CA GLU A 317 6.80 -17.77 14.91
C GLU A 317 5.37 -17.27 14.72
N GLY A 318 5.11 -16.69 13.55
CA GLY A 318 3.76 -16.36 13.16
C GLY A 318 2.90 -17.60 12.94
N PHE A 319 1.59 -17.41 12.97
CA PHE A 319 0.58 -18.44 12.75
C PHE A 319 -0.71 -17.81 12.22
N SER A 320 -1.70 -18.63 11.86
CA SER A 320 -2.94 -18.18 11.21
C SER A 320 -3.81 -17.24 12.04
N GLU A 321 -3.55 -17.11 13.34
CA GLU A 321 -4.26 -16.20 14.25
C GLU A 321 -3.31 -15.14 14.84
N SER A 322 -2.16 -14.90 14.19
CA SER A 322 -1.20 -13.88 14.61
C SER A 322 -1.77 -12.46 14.66
N SER A 323 -2.90 -12.19 14.00
CA SER A 323 -3.60 -10.91 14.07
C SER A 323 -5.10 -11.13 13.95
N LYS A 324 -5.88 -10.19 14.48
CA LYS A 324 -7.33 -10.13 14.23
C LYS A 324 -7.64 -9.78 12.77
N ASN A 325 -6.73 -9.06 12.10
CA ASN A 325 -6.85 -8.81 10.67
C ASN A 325 -6.35 -10.05 9.92
N LYS A 326 -7.25 -10.74 9.21
CA LYS A 326 -6.92 -11.99 8.51
C LYS A 326 -5.82 -11.82 7.44
N VAL A 327 -5.79 -10.69 6.73
CA VAL A 327 -4.73 -10.42 5.73
C VAL A 327 -3.37 -10.39 6.43
N ILE A 328 -3.28 -9.68 7.56
CA ILE A 328 -2.05 -9.63 8.36
C ILE A 328 -1.72 -10.98 8.97
N ALA A 329 -2.70 -11.71 9.51
CA ALA A 329 -2.45 -13.02 10.10
C ALA A 329 -1.87 -14.00 9.07
N ASP A 330 -2.46 -14.07 7.87
CA ASP A 330 -1.95 -14.88 6.76
C ASP A 330 -0.56 -14.39 6.32
N ALA A 331 -0.33 -13.07 6.31
CA ALA A 331 0.93 -12.48 5.88
C ALA A 331 2.09 -12.70 6.86
N PHE A 332 1.79 -12.74 8.16
CA PHE A 332 2.77 -12.98 9.23
C PHE A 332 2.97 -14.46 9.55
N ALA A 333 2.08 -15.36 9.12
CA ALA A 333 2.21 -16.80 9.35
C ALA A 333 3.59 -17.41 9.01
N PRO A 334 4.30 -17.01 7.94
CA PRO A 334 5.65 -17.52 7.66
C PRO A 334 6.78 -16.79 8.39
N VAL A 335 6.51 -15.71 9.12
CA VAL A 335 7.52 -14.91 9.81
C VAL A 335 8.12 -15.69 10.98
N LYS A 336 9.45 -15.68 11.06
CA LYS A 336 10.21 -16.26 12.15
C LYS A 336 11.25 -15.27 12.64
N ILE A 337 11.15 -14.90 13.90
CA ILE A 337 12.05 -13.94 14.54
C ILE A 337 12.88 -14.68 15.58
N GLN A 338 14.18 -14.84 15.32
CA GLN A 338 15.10 -15.45 16.26
C GLN A 338 15.67 -14.39 17.21
N LEU A 339 15.62 -14.64 18.51
CA LEU A 339 16.13 -13.74 19.54
C LEU A 339 16.98 -14.54 20.53
N THR A 340 18.05 -13.93 21.03
CA THR A 340 18.78 -14.44 22.19
C THR A 340 18.42 -13.55 23.37
N LEU A 341 17.71 -14.12 24.34
CA LEU A 341 17.31 -13.39 25.54
C LEU A 341 18.48 -13.36 26.54
N SER A 342 18.72 -12.22 27.17
CA SER A 342 19.67 -12.09 28.28
C SER A 342 18.95 -11.70 29.56
N PHE A 343 19.38 -12.27 30.68
CA PHE A 343 18.83 -12.05 32.02
C PHE A 343 19.98 -11.95 33.02
#